data_AF-A0A4Q6BIR3-F1
#
_entry.id   AF-A0A4Q6BIR3-F1
#
_cell.length_a   1.000
_cell.length_b   1.000
_cell.length_c   1.000
_cell.angle_alpha   90.00
_cell.angle_beta   90.00
_cell.angle_gamma   90.00
#
_symmetry.space_group_name_H-M   'P 1'
#
loop_
_entity.id
_entity.type
_entity.pdbx_description
1 polymer ?
#
loop_
_entity_poly.entity_id
_entity_poly.type
_entity_poly.pdbx_seq_one_letter_code
_entity_poly.pdbx_strand_id
1 'polypeptide(L)'
;MSELKLVSENSNSYWAIHDRAMMAASNLKRCEIKMLDALIDVESRQVYYQMEIKDLFQYCTEMLGLSRHASYNFITVMNKSKEVPALLEAVRDGSTTVSKARKICICFCRCSGIKVCRV
;
A
#
# COMPACT_ATOMS: atom_id res chain seq x y z
N MET A 1 1.16 19.11 43.98
CA MET A 1 1.04 17.71 44.45
C MET A 1 -0.43 17.47 44.76
N SER A 2 -1.20 16.53 44.21
CA SER A 2 -1.01 15.52 43.18
C SER A 2 -2.40 14.92 42.89
N GLU A 3 -3.25 15.53 42.06
CA GLU A 3 -4.57 14.95 41.74
C GLU A 3 -4.88 14.86 40.24
N LEU A 4 -3.85 14.88 39.38
CA LEU A 4 -4.00 14.70 37.93
C LEU A 4 -3.67 13.28 37.43
N LYS A 5 -3.73 12.26 38.30
CA LYS A 5 -3.37 10.88 37.96
C LYS A 5 -4.51 9.88 38.19
N LEU A 6 -5.73 10.10 37.67
CA LEU A 6 -6.76 9.04 37.65
C LEU A 6 -7.69 9.04 36.42
N VAL A 7 -7.22 9.49 35.25
CA VAL A 7 -7.92 9.24 33.97
C VAL A 7 -6.94 8.72 32.91
N SER A 8 -6.08 7.75 33.28
CA SER A 8 -5.16 7.12 32.32
C SER A 8 -5.47 5.68 31.97
N GLU A 9 -6.48 5.03 32.55
CA GLU A 9 -6.68 3.59 32.31
C GLU A 9 -8.16 3.23 32.20
N ASN A 10 -8.73 3.48 31.02
CA ASN A 10 -9.83 2.66 30.55
C ASN A 10 -9.64 2.37 29.06
N SER A 11 -8.63 1.56 28.78
CA SER A 11 -8.33 0.90 27.49
C SER A 11 -9.52 0.10 26.94
N ASN A 12 -10.61 -0.01 27.69
CA ASN A 12 -11.80 -0.81 27.43
C ASN A 12 -13.10 0.02 27.32
N SER A 13 -13.02 1.36 27.31
CA SER A 13 -14.19 2.19 27.02
C SER A 13 -14.61 2.01 25.56
N TYR A 14 -15.90 1.75 25.31
CA TYR A 14 -16.44 1.56 23.95
C TYR A 14 -16.01 2.68 22.99
N TRP A 15 -15.97 3.92 23.47
CA TRP A 15 -15.51 5.08 22.70
C TRP A 15 -14.01 5.05 22.39
N ALA A 16 -13.17 4.62 23.33
CA ALA A 16 -11.73 4.50 23.12
C ALA A 16 -11.38 3.38 22.13
N ILE A 17 -12.11 2.26 22.18
CA ILE A 17 -11.97 1.16 21.21
C ILE A 17 -12.39 1.63 19.82
N HIS A 18 -13.53 2.33 19.73
CA HIS A 18 -14.03 2.90 18.48
C HIS A 18 -13.05 3.90 17.88
N ASP A 19 -12.54 4.85 18.68
CA ASP A 19 -11.58 5.84 18.26
C ASP A 19 -10.27 5.19 17.78
N ARG A 20 -9.77 4.19 18.51
CA ARG A 20 -8.60 3.40 18.08
C ARG A 20 -8.83 2.70 16.74
N ALA A 21 -10.01 2.10 16.53
CA ALA A 21 -10.36 1.46 15.27
C ALA A 21 -10.45 2.47 14.12
N MET A 22 -11.04 3.64 14.35
CA MET A 22 -11.12 4.74 13.37
C MET A 22 -9.74 5.26 12.99
N MET A 23 -8.86 5.48 13.97
CA MET A 23 -7.48 5.88 13.74
C MET A 23 -6.71 4.82 12.93
N ALA A 24 -6.83 3.54 13.29
CA ALA A 24 -6.19 2.46 12.56
C ALA A 24 -6.68 2.39 11.11
N ALA A 25 -8.00 2.52 10.87
CA ALA A 25 -8.58 2.52 9.52
C ALA A 25 -8.08 3.69 8.65
N SER A 26 -7.94 4.88 9.24
CA SER A 26 -7.37 6.05 8.54
C SER A 26 -5.89 5.83 8.20
N ASN A 27 -5.13 5.31 9.16
CA ASN A 27 -3.70 5.04 8.99
C ASN A 27 -3.45 3.97 7.93
N LEU A 28 -4.30 2.94 7.80
CA LEU A 28 -4.15 1.91 6.77
C LEU A 28 -4.09 2.53 5.37
N LYS A 29 -5.05 3.39 5.02
CA LYS A 29 -5.06 4.05 3.70
C LYS A 29 -3.79 4.87 3.46
N ARG A 30 -3.37 5.63 4.47
CA ARG A 30 -2.17 6.46 4.37
C ARG A 30 -0.89 5.62 4.23
N CYS A 31 -0.81 4.51 4.94
CA CYS A 31 0.31 3.57 4.86
C CYS A 31 0.36 2.89 3.49
N GLU A 32 -0.78 2.49 2.91
CA GLU A 32 -0.84 1.92 1.56
C GLU A 32 -0.29 2.89 0.50
N ILE A 33 -0.66 4.18 0.58
CA ILE A 33 -0.17 5.21 -0.37
C ILE A 33 1.34 5.37 -0.24
N LYS A 34 1.83 5.58 1.00
CA LYS A 34 3.27 5.71 1.27
C LYS A 34 4.06 4.50 0.81
N MET A 35 3.48 3.30 0.97
CA MET A 35 4.10 2.06 0.55
C MET A 35 4.21 1.99 -0.97
N LEU A 36 3.16 2.38 -1.69
CA LEU A 36 3.19 2.42 -3.15
C LEU A 36 4.24 3.41 -3.66
N ASP A 37 4.32 4.61 -3.09
CA ASP A 37 5.35 5.60 -3.44
C ASP A 37 6.76 5.07 -3.17
N ALA A 38 6.99 4.44 -2.01
CA ALA A 38 8.29 3.85 -1.68
C ALA A 38 8.68 2.72 -2.67
N LEU A 39 7.72 1.90 -3.12
CA LEU A 39 7.98 0.87 -4.13
C LEU A 39 8.29 1.47 -5.49
N ILE A 40 7.63 2.56 -5.89
CA ILE A 40 7.97 3.31 -7.11
C ILE A 40 9.42 3.80 -7.05
N ASP A 41 9.84 4.36 -5.90
CA ASP A 41 11.21 4.84 -5.72
C ASP A 41 12.22 3.69 -5.77
N VAL A 42 11.94 2.58 -5.08
CA VAL A 42 12.78 1.36 -5.09
C VAL A 42 12.95 0.84 -6.51
N GLU A 43 11.87 0.77 -7.26
CA GLU A 43 11.85 0.30 -8.64
C GLU A 43 12.59 1.27 -9.58
N SER A 44 12.42 2.59 -9.39
CA SER A 44 13.08 3.62 -10.22
C SER A 44 14.61 3.59 -10.07
N ARG A 45 15.10 3.27 -8.87
CA ARG A 45 16.53 3.20 -8.53
C ARG A 45 17.07 1.77 -8.57
N GLN A 46 16.19 0.79 -8.85
CA GLN A 46 16.50 -0.64 -8.82
C GLN A 46 17.25 -1.05 -7.55
N VAL A 47 16.84 -0.54 -6.39
CA VAL A 47 17.56 -0.68 -5.11
C VAL A 47 17.76 -2.14 -4.72
N TYR A 48 16.84 -3.02 -5.13
CA TYR A 48 16.93 -4.45 -4.88
C TYR A 48 18.19 -5.10 -5.47
N TYR A 49 18.79 -4.57 -6.54
CA TYR A 49 20.05 -5.09 -7.07
C TYR A 49 21.23 -4.84 -6.14
N GLN A 50 21.20 -3.75 -5.35
CA GLN A 50 22.24 -3.48 -4.35
C GLN A 50 22.19 -4.46 -3.17
N MET A 51 21.04 -5.15 -3.01
CA MET A 51 20.81 -6.13 -1.96
C MET A 51 20.93 -7.56 -2.47
N GLU A 52 21.52 -7.77 -3.66
CA GLU A 52 21.70 -9.08 -4.31
C GLU A 52 20.39 -9.82 -4.65
N ILE A 53 19.26 -9.10 -4.62
CA ILE A 53 17.94 -9.63 -4.95
C ILE A 53 17.68 -9.44 -6.45
N LYS A 54 17.13 -10.48 -7.09
CA LYS A 54 16.94 -10.51 -8.55
C LYS A 54 15.59 -9.96 -9.01
N ASP A 55 14.61 -9.89 -8.11
CA ASP A 55 13.23 -9.56 -8.44
C ASP A 55 12.57 -8.69 -7.36
N LEU A 56 11.78 -7.71 -7.78
CA LEU A 56 11.03 -6.83 -6.89
C LEU A 56 9.99 -7.61 -6.07
N PHE A 57 9.42 -8.69 -6.62
CA PHE A 57 8.51 -9.56 -5.88
C PHE A 57 9.21 -10.20 -4.68
N GLN A 58 10.41 -10.72 -4.90
CA GLN A 58 11.23 -11.32 -3.84
C GLN A 58 11.61 -10.27 -2.79
N TYR A 59 11.94 -9.05 -3.20
CA TYR A 59 12.16 -7.92 -2.28
C TYR A 59 10.93 -7.65 -1.40
N CYS A 60 9.73 -7.64 -1.98
CA CYS A 60 8.49 -7.42 -1.22
C CYS A 60 8.20 -8.55 -0.22
N THR A 61 8.45 -9.80 -0.58
CA THR A 61 8.15 -10.94 0.30
C THR A 61 9.22 -11.20 1.34
N GLU A 62 10.50 -11.09 0.99
CA GLU A 62 11.62 -11.44 1.87
C GLU A 62 12.09 -10.27 2.72
N MET A 63 12.27 -9.07 2.12
CA MET A 63 12.78 -7.90 2.85
C MET A 63 11.67 -7.14 3.57
N LEU A 64 10.53 -6.94 2.91
CA LEU A 64 9.39 -6.21 3.47
C LEU A 64 8.42 -7.12 4.26
N GLY A 65 8.55 -8.45 4.13
CA GLY A 65 7.70 -9.41 4.84
C GLY A 65 6.23 -9.42 4.40
N LEU A 66 5.93 -8.94 3.19
CA LEU A 66 4.56 -8.91 2.69
C LEU A 66 4.08 -10.30 2.27
N SER A 67 2.77 -10.53 2.39
CA SER A 67 2.15 -11.70 1.78
C SER A 67 2.27 -11.66 0.26
N ARG A 68 2.40 -12.83 -0.38
CA ARG A 68 2.45 -12.96 -1.84
C ARG A 68 1.32 -12.22 -2.55
N HIS A 69 0.11 -12.27 -1.99
CA HIS A 69 -1.05 -11.57 -2.54
C HIS A 69 -0.91 -10.05 -2.46
N ALA A 70 -0.44 -9.53 -1.31
CA ALA A 70 -0.21 -8.09 -1.15
C ALA A 70 0.89 -7.61 -2.12
N SER A 71 2.03 -8.30 -2.18
CA SER A 71 3.13 -7.98 -3.10
C SER A 71 2.66 -7.91 -4.55
N TYR A 72 1.89 -8.91 -5.00
CA TYR A 72 1.35 -8.91 -6.36
C TYR A 72 0.42 -7.71 -6.63
N ASN A 73 -0.43 -7.34 -5.66
CA ASN A 73 -1.34 -6.21 -5.80
C ASN A 73 -0.57 -4.89 -5.95
N PHE A 74 0.43 -4.66 -5.08
CA PHE A 74 1.25 -3.45 -5.13
C PHE A 74 2.05 -3.37 -6.43
N ILE A 75 2.72 -4.44 -6.84
CA ILE A 75 3.53 -4.46 -8.08
C ILE A 75 2.64 -4.24 -9.32
N THR A 76 1.46 -4.87 -9.36
CA THR A 76 0.52 -4.67 -10.48
C THR A 76 0.05 -3.22 -10.56
N VAL A 77 -0.36 -2.63 -9.43
CA VAL A 77 -0.82 -1.24 -9.39
C VAL A 77 0.33 -0.29 -9.71
N MET A 78 1.53 -0.51 -9.18
CA MET A 78 2.73 0.27 -9.46
C MET A 78 3.05 0.27 -10.96
N ASN A 79 3.14 -0.90 -11.59
CA ASN A 79 3.43 -1.01 -13.02
C ASN A 79 2.33 -0.33 -13.86
N LYS A 80 1.06 -0.49 -13.47
CA LYS A 80 -0.04 0.17 -14.19
C LYS A 80 -0.05 1.68 -13.99
N SER A 81 0.36 2.16 -12.82
CA SER A 81 0.53 3.59 -12.53
C SER A 81 1.61 4.25 -13.38
N LYS A 82 2.63 3.51 -13.84
CA LYS A 82 3.62 4.02 -14.82
C LYS A 82 2.98 4.29 -16.18
N GLU A 83 2.03 3.44 -16.60
CA GLU A 83 1.31 3.60 -17.88
C GLU A 83 0.17 4.62 -17.78
N VAL A 84 -0.53 4.64 -16.64
CA VAL A 84 -1.70 5.48 -16.37
C VAL A 84 -1.42 6.32 -15.13
N PRO A 85 -0.72 7.47 -15.26
CA PRO A 85 -0.38 8.31 -14.11
C PRO A 85 -1.61 8.85 -13.36
N ALA A 86 -2.75 8.99 -14.06
CA ALA A 86 -4.02 9.35 -13.43
C ALA A 86 -4.48 8.35 -12.35
N LEU A 87 -4.08 7.07 -12.46
CA LEU A 87 -4.36 6.07 -11.43
C LEU A 87 -3.56 6.35 -10.15
N LEU A 88 -2.30 6.78 -10.29
CA LEU A 88 -1.44 7.09 -9.16
C LEU A 88 -1.96 8.29 -8.39
N GLU A 89 -2.35 9.36 -9.10
CA GLU A 89 -2.92 10.57 -8.48
C GLU A 89 -4.22 10.25 -7.75
N ALA A 90 -5.10 9.44 -8.35
CA ALA A 90 -6.32 8.98 -7.68
C ALA A 90 -6.05 8.20 -6.38
N VAL A 91 -4.97 7.41 -6.33
CA VAL A 91 -4.54 6.70 -5.11
C VAL A 91 -3.96 7.68 -4.09
N ARG A 92 -3.15 8.66 -4.51
CA ARG A 92 -2.55 9.69 -3.65
C ARG A 92 -3.58 10.61 -3.01
N ASP A 93 -4.60 10.99 -3.76
CA ASP A 93 -5.74 11.77 -3.26
C ASP A 93 -6.60 10.98 -2.26
N GLY A 94 -6.33 9.69 -2.07
CA GLY A 94 -7.09 8.82 -1.19
C GLY A 94 -8.48 8.47 -1.73
N SER A 95 -8.78 8.81 -2.99
CA SER A 95 -10.04 8.50 -3.64
C SER A 95 -10.22 6.98 -3.85
N THR A 96 -9.10 6.26 -4.00
CA THR A 96 -9.08 4.82 -4.33
C THR A 96 -8.01 4.09 -3.53
N THR A 97 -8.33 2.92 -2.96
CA THR A 97 -7.36 2.04 -2.28
C THR A 97 -6.65 1.12 -3.27
N VAL A 98 -5.49 0.57 -2.90
CA VAL A 98 -4.70 -0.33 -3.77
C VAL A 98 -5.53 -1.55 -4.21
N SER A 99 -6.33 -2.10 -3.31
CA SER A 99 -7.24 -3.21 -3.61
C SER A 99 -8.29 -2.86 -4.67
N LYS A 100 -8.79 -1.62 -4.69
CA LYS A 100 -9.77 -1.14 -5.67
C LYS A 100 -9.10 -0.75 -6.98
N ALA A 101 -7.93 -0.13 -6.91
CA ALA A 101 -7.07 0.15 -8.06
C ALA A 101 -6.72 -1.12 -8.84
N ARG A 102 -6.41 -2.23 -8.15
CA ARG A 102 -6.17 -3.54 -8.78
C ARG A 102 -7.36 -4.01 -9.62
N LYS A 103 -8.59 -3.85 -9.13
CA LYS A 103 -9.80 -4.25 -9.88
C LYS A 103 -9.96 -3.42 -11.15
N ILE A 104 -9.65 -2.13 -11.07
CA ILE A 104 -9.67 -1.21 -12.21
C ILE A 104 -8.56 -1.56 -13.22
N CYS A 105 -7.37 -1.96 -12.75
CA CYS A 105 -6.26 -2.39 -13.61
C CYS A 105 -6.66 -3.54 -14.55
N ILE A 106 -7.46 -4.50 -14.07
CA ILE A 106 -7.97 -5.62 -14.87
C ILE A 106 -8.79 -5.12 -16.07
N CYS A 107 -9.58 -4.07 -15.89
CA CYS A 107 -10.38 -3.49 -16.97
C CYS A 107 -9.49 -2.78 -18.01
N PHE A 108 -8.47 -2.04 -17.58
CA PHE A 108 -7.55 -1.38 -18.50
C PHE A 108 -6.75 -2.38 -19.36
N CYS A 109 -6.37 -3.54 -18.81
CA CYS A 109 -5.69 -4.58 -19.59
C CYS A 109 -6.53 -5.17 -20.73
N ARG A 110 -7.87 -5.13 -20.66
CA ARG A 110 -8.73 -5.68 -21.73
C ARG A 110 -8.84 -4.78 -22.97
N CYS A 111 -8.58 -3.47 -22.84
CA CYS A 111 -8.73 -2.52 -23.96
C CYS A 111 -7.42 -2.09 -24.61
N SER A 112 -6.28 -2.14 -23.91
CA SER A 112 -5.04 -1.53 -24.43
C SER A 112 -4.12 -2.46 -25.23
N GLY A 113 -4.48 -3.72 -25.52
CA GLY A 113 -3.68 -4.59 -26.42
C GLY A 113 -2.23 -4.87 -25.99
N ILE A 114 -1.83 -4.50 -24.76
CA ILE A 114 -0.46 -4.61 -24.27
C ILE A 114 -0.36 -5.85 -23.36
N LYS A 115 0.31 -6.87 -23.89
CA LYS A 115 0.92 -7.95 -23.10
C LYS A 115 1.84 -7.27 -22.09
N VAL A 116 1.53 -7.30 -20.79
CA VAL A 116 2.35 -7.91 -19.72
C VAL A 116 1.60 -7.73 -18.39
N CYS A 117 0.67 -8.62 -18.07
CA CYS A 117 0.55 -9.09 -16.69
C CYS A 117 1.10 -10.51 -16.72
N ARG A 118 2.43 -10.66 -16.63
CA ARG A 118 3.02 -11.98 -16.48
C ARG A 118 2.65 -12.43 -15.06
N VAL A 119 1.63 -13.30 -15.00
CA VAL A 119 1.30 -14.13 -13.84
C VAL A 119 2.48 -15.05 -13.57
#